data_AF-A7UUM0-F1
#
_entry.id   AF-A7UUM0-F1
#
_cell.length_a   1.000
_cell.length_b   1.000
_cell.length_c   1.000
_cell.angle_alpha   90.00
_cell.angle_beta   90.00
_cell.angle_gamma   90.00
#
_symmetry.space_group_name_H-M   'P 1'
#
loop_
_entity.id
_entity.type
_entity.pdbx_description
1 polymer ?
#
loop_
_entity_poly.entity_id
_entity_poly.type
_entity_poly.pdbx_seq_one_letter_code
_entity_poly.pdbx_strand_id
1 'polypeptide(L)'
;MDASNIVGDDIDTKDCWWERPSVIYAVNLPRVTAQLEKLMGTNVVRLTDRKYMQELQRRIQEDYNVTLEKRISEREHREWQRQKQLILDGKYSLENCPRSLIPLHSIVLAKEIERERNLILSGAGDSIPEEMTSSVFLVNQKTNVNIL
;
A
#
# COMPACT_ATOMS: atom_id res chain seq x y z
N MET A 1 -34.30 -34.11 17.60
CA MET A 1 -33.69 -35.45 17.52
C MET A 1 -32.46 -35.32 16.62
N ASP A 2 -31.52 -34.43 16.93
CA ASP A 2 -30.56 -34.44 18.05
C ASP A 2 -29.23 -35.00 17.54
N ALA A 3 -28.18 -34.18 17.61
CA ALA A 3 -26.93 -34.56 18.25
C ALA A 3 -25.99 -33.35 18.34
N SER A 4 -25.44 -33.17 19.55
CA SER A 4 -24.08 -32.68 19.81
C SER A 4 -23.89 -31.17 20.01
N ASN A 5 -24.15 -30.75 21.25
CA ASN A 5 -23.17 -30.11 22.14
C ASN A 5 -22.04 -29.33 21.46
N ILE A 6 -22.20 -28.01 21.38
CA ILE A 6 -21.06 -27.10 21.39
C ILE A 6 -20.70 -26.88 22.86
N VAL A 7 -19.66 -27.60 23.28
CA VAL A 7 -18.92 -27.40 24.52
C VAL A 7 -18.44 -25.95 24.55
N GLY A 8 -19.15 -25.11 25.28
CA GLY A 8 -18.68 -23.78 25.67
C GLY A 8 -17.92 -23.95 26.96
N ASP A 9 -16.59 -23.96 26.85
CA ASP A 9 -15.60 -24.10 27.91
C ASP A 9 -16.06 -23.64 29.31
N ASP A 10 -16.04 -24.59 30.23
CA ASP A 10 -15.98 -24.38 31.68
C ASP A 10 -14.69 -23.63 32.04
N ILE A 11 -14.69 -22.30 31.91
CA ILE A 11 -13.64 -21.45 32.47
C ILE A 11 -14.07 -21.05 33.89
N ASP A 12 -13.75 -21.95 34.82
CA ASP A 12 -13.43 -21.69 36.24
C ASP A 12 -14.02 -20.38 36.81
N THR A 13 -15.35 -20.32 36.94
CA THR A 13 -15.95 -19.53 38.03
C THR A 13 -15.69 -20.30 39.30
N LYS A 14 -14.50 -20.10 39.86
CA LYS A 14 -14.25 -20.39 41.25
C LYS A 14 -15.27 -19.55 42.02
N ASP A 15 -16.37 -20.18 42.43
CA ASP A 15 -17.48 -19.55 43.15
C ASP A 15 -16.99 -19.09 44.52
N CYS A 16 -16.29 -17.96 44.53
CA CYS A 16 -16.04 -17.16 45.71
C CYS A 16 -17.39 -16.62 46.15
N TRP A 17 -17.96 -17.20 47.19
CA TRP A 17 -19.29 -16.84 47.72
C TRP A 17 -19.46 -15.35 48.06
N TRP A 18 -18.37 -14.60 48.19
CA TRP A 18 -18.32 -13.15 48.43
C TRP A 18 -18.26 -12.31 47.15
N GLU A 19 -18.01 -12.91 45.99
CA GLU A 19 -17.91 -12.21 44.72
C GLU A 19 -19.30 -12.08 44.09
N ARG A 20 -19.62 -10.87 43.60
CA ARG A 20 -20.92 -10.63 42.97
C ARG A 20 -20.93 -11.30 41.59
N PRO A 21 -22.00 -12.04 41.22
CA PRO A 21 -22.09 -12.62 39.90
C PRO A 21 -21.99 -11.52 38.83
N SER A 22 -21.31 -11.81 37.73
CA SER A 22 -21.13 -10.81 36.68
C SER A 22 -22.46 -10.47 36.02
N VAL A 23 -22.70 -9.18 35.73
CA VAL A 23 -23.89 -8.76 34.99
C VAL A 23 -23.76 -9.18 33.54
N ILE A 24 -24.72 -9.97 33.07
CA ILE A 24 -24.78 -10.53 31.73
C ILE A 24 -25.82 -9.76 30.90
N TYR A 25 -25.46 -9.35 29.69
CA TYR A 25 -26.36 -8.67 28.76
C TYR A 25 -26.32 -9.30 27.37
N ALA A 26 -27.49 -9.48 26.76
CA ALA A 26 -27.62 -9.89 25.37
C ALA A 26 -27.94 -8.67 24.49
N VAL A 27 -27.12 -8.41 23.48
CA VAL A 27 -27.34 -7.28 22.57
C VAL A 27 -28.33 -7.69 21.48
N ASN A 28 -29.40 -6.92 21.27
CA ASN A 28 -30.42 -7.19 20.24
C ASN A 28 -30.27 -6.28 19.01
N LEU A 29 -29.07 -6.23 18.44
CA LEU A 29 -28.82 -5.53 17.18
C LEU A 29 -28.09 -6.47 16.21
N PRO A 30 -28.65 -6.80 15.03
CA PRO A 30 -28.08 -7.82 14.12
C PRO A 30 -26.62 -7.56 13.72
N ARG A 31 -26.24 -6.28 13.54
CA ARG A 31 -24.86 -5.93 13.20
C ARG A 31 -23.88 -6.17 14.34
N VAL A 32 -24.30 -5.86 15.56
CA VAL A 32 -23.44 -5.98 16.75
C VAL A 32 -23.40 -7.42 17.23
N THR A 33 -24.50 -8.16 17.14
CA THR A 33 -24.53 -9.60 17.43
C THR A 33 -23.60 -10.37 16.50
N ALA A 34 -23.67 -10.15 15.17
CA ALA A 34 -22.75 -10.78 14.23
C ALA A 34 -21.28 -10.43 14.50
N GLN A 35 -20.99 -9.18 14.91
CA GLN A 35 -19.63 -8.78 15.29
C GLN A 35 -19.18 -9.41 16.61
N LEU A 36 -20.05 -9.48 17.62
CA LEU A 36 -19.75 -10.12 18.90
C LEU A 36 -19.55 -11.63 18.73
N GLU A 37 -20.38 -12.29 17.93
CA GLU A 37 -20.20 -13.69 17.57
C GLU A 37 -18.89 -13.91 16.80
N LYS A 38 -18.54 -13.02 15.87
CA LYS A 38 -17.26 -13.07 15.16
C LYS A 38 -16.06 -12.90 16.10
N LEU A 39 -16.12 -11.96 17.03
CA LEU A 39 -14.98 -11.60 17.89
C LEU A 39 -14.86 -12.51 19.12
N MET A 40 -15.97 -12.82 19.80
CA MET A 40 -16.03 -13.53 21.08
C MET A 40 -16.74 -14.89 21.00
N GLY A 41 -17.34 -15.25 19.87
CA GLY A 41 -18.09 -16.51 19.70
C GLY A 41 -19.50 -16.49 20.26
N THR A 42 -19.90 -15.42 20.95
CA THR A 42 -21.21 -15.29 21.62
C THR A 42 -21.75 -13.88 21.51
N ASN A 43 -23.07 -13.73 21.48
CA ASN A 43 -23.77 -12.43 21.49
C ASN A 43 -24.04 -11.91 22.92
N VAL A 44 -23.54 -12.63 23.94
CA VAL A 44 -23.75 -12.38 25.35
C VAL A 44 -22.48 -11.79 25.96
N VAL A 45 -22.61 -10.65 26.63
CA VAL A 45 -21.50 -9.84 27.14
C VAL A 45 -21.54 -9.81 28.67
N ARG A 46 -20.38 -10.05 29.30
CA ARG A 46 -20.19 -9.92 30.76
C ARG A 46 -19.63 -8.53 31.07
N LEU A 47 -20.50 -7.59 31.42
CA LEU A 47 -20.13 -6.17 31.54
C LEU A 47 -19.25 -5.86 32.75
N THR A 48 -19.40 -6.62 33.83
CA THR A 48 -18.68 -6.38 35.09
C THR A 48 -17.40 -7.21 35.22
N ASP A 49 -17.15 -8.15 34.31
CA ASP A 49 -15.90 -8.90 34.29
C ASP A 49 -14.83 -8.11 33.52
N ARG A 50 -13.83 -7.62 34.26
CA ARG A 50 -12.72 -6.86 33.69
C ARG A 50 -11.93 -7.67 32.65
N LYS A 51 -11.68 -8.96 32.91
CA LYS A 51 -10.87 -9.79 31.98
C LYS A 51 -11.60 -9.95 30.66
N TYR A 52 -12.89 -10.25 30.72
CA TYR A 52 -13.75 -10.35 29.54
C TYR A 52 -13.78 -9.03 28.75
N MET A 53 -14.00 -7.89 29.42
CA MET A 53 -14.09 -6.59 28.75
C MET A 53 -12.75 -6.15 28.13
N GLN A 54 -11.63 -6.43 28.79
CA GLN A 54 -10.29 -6.16 28.22
C GLN A 54 -10.02 -7.00 26.98
N GLU A 55 -10.39 -8.29 27.02
CA GLU A 55 -10.22 -9.19 25.88
C GLU A 55 -11.11 -8.78 24.70
N LEU A 56 -12.38 -8.45 24.95
CA LEU A 56 -13.29 -7.93 23.94
C LEU A 56 -12.72 -6.65 23.30
N GLN A 57 -12.24 -5.70 24.11
CA GLN A 57 -11.62 -4.47 23.62
C GLN A 57 -10.39 -4.76 22.75
N ARG A 58 -9.53 -5.69 23.18
CA ARG A 58 -8.34 -6.11 22.43
C ARG A 58 -8.72 -6.64 21.04
N ARG A 59 -9.69 -7.56 20.98
CA ARG A 59 -10.14 -8.15 19.70
C ARG A 59 -10.81 -7.14 18.78
N ILE A 60 -11.60 -6.19 19.32
CA ILE A 60 -12.16 -5.09 18.53
C ILE A 60 -11.04 -4.26 17.89
N GLN A 61 -10.01 -3.92 18.66
CA GLN A 61 -8.88 -3.13 18.17
C GLN A 61 -8.10 -3.87 17.09
N GLU A 62 -7.88 -5.18 17.25
CA GLU A 62 -7.18 -6.02 16.28
C GLU A 62 -7.94 -6.13 14.95
N ASP A 63 -9.26 -6.39 14.98
CA ASP A 63 -10.07 -6.48 13.75
C ASP A 63 -10.08 -5.14 12.99
N TYR A 64 -10.11 -4.02 13.72
CA TYR A 64 -9.98 -2.70 13.15
C TYR A 64 -8.60 -2.48 12.50
N ASN A 65 -7.52 -2.83 13.21
CA ASN A 65 -6.16 -2.70 12.69
C ASN A 65 -5.94 -3.52 11.43
N VAL A 66 -6.38 -4.79 11.41
CA VAL A 66 -6.29 -5.67 10.23
C VAL A 66 -7.04 -5.06 9.04
N THR A 67 -8.24 -4.53 9.29
CA THR A 67 -9.03 -3.87 8.24
C THR A 67 -8.34 -2.61 7.73
N LEU A 68 -7.73 -1.82 8.61
CA LEU A 68 -6.95 -0.64 8.23
C LEU A 68 -5.72 -1.00 7.41
N GLU A 69 -4.90 -1.95 7.86
CA GLU A 69 -3.69 -2.41 7.18
C GLU A 69 -4.00 -2.95 5.78
N LYS A 70 -5.09 -3.69 5.64
CA LYS A 70 -5.59 -4.12 4.33
C LYS A 70 -5.90 -2.94 3.40
N ARG A 71 -6.53 -1.88 3.93
CA ARG A 71 -6.86 -0.68 3.13
C ARG A 71 -5.62 0.14 2.79
N ILE A 72 -4.64 0.20 3.69
CA ILE A 72 -3.37 0.89 3.45
C ILE A 72 -2.60 0.15 2.36
N SER A 73 -2.38 -1.15 2.52
CA SER A 73 -1.66 -1.98 1.55
C SER A 73 -2.30 -1.98 0.16
N GLU A 74 -3.64 -2.00 0.08
CA GLU A 74 -4.36 -1.90 -1.20
C GLU A 74 -4.09 -0.55 -1.89
N ARG A 75 -4.08 0.55 -1.13
CA ARG A 75 -3.77 1.89 -1.67
C ARG A 75 -2.32 2.01 -2.11
N GLU A 76 -1.38 1.51 -1.30
CA GLU A 76 0.04 1.49 -1.63
C GLU A 76 0.30 0.67 -2.89
N HIS A 77 -0.32 -0.51 -3.00
CA HIS A 77 -0.22 -1.34 -4.19
C HIS A 77 -0.74 -0.62 -5.43
N ARG A 78 -1.89 0.05 -5.32
CA ARG A 78 -2.47 0.80 -6.43
C ARG A 78 -1.57 1.95 -6.89
N GLU A 79 -1.02 2.74 -5.96
CA GLU A 79 -0.09 3.81 -6.31
C GLU A 79 1.20 3.27 -6.92
N TRP A 80 1.71 2.15 -6.39
CA TRP A 80 2.90 1.50 -6.92
C TRP A 80 2.69 1.01 -8.37
N GLN A 81 1.55 0.39 -8.66
CA GLN A 81 1.21 -0.02 -10.02
C GLN A 81 1.07 1.18 -10.97
N ARG A 82 0.44 2.26 -10.51
CA ARG A 82 0.29 3.49 -11.29
C ARG A 82 1.66 4.10 -11.63
N GLN A 83 2.58 4.16 -10.66
CA GLN A 83 3.95 4.64 -10.89
C GLN A 83 4.71 3.76 -11.87
N LYS A 84 4.62 2.43 -11.72
CA LYS A 84 5.21 1.48 -12.65
C LYS A 84 4.69 1.70 -14.08
N GLN A 85 3.38 1.90 -14.24
CA GLN A 85 2.78 2.16 -15.54
C GLN A 85 3.30 3.48 -16.15
N LEU A 86 3.35 4.56 -15.37
CA LEU A 86 3.87 5.84 -15.86
C LEU A 86 5.34 5.79 -16.27
N ILE A 87 6.15 5.00 -15.55
CA ILE A 87 7.55 4.77 -15.91
C ILE A 87 7.62 4.02 -17.24
N LEU A 88 6.83 2.95 -17.42
CA LEU A 88 6.77 2.20 -18.68
C LEU A 88 6.27 3.07 -19.85
N ASP A 89 5.34 3.98 -19.59
CA ASP A 89 4.81 4.92 -20.58
C ASP A 89 5.77 6.09 -20.88
N GLY A 90 6.91 6.18 -20.18
CA GLY A 90 7.92 7.24 -20.36
C GLY A 90 7.51 8.63 -19.84
N LYS A 91 6.38 8.75 -19.14
CA LYS A 91 5.81 10.03 -18.66
C LYS A 91 6.26 10.40 -17.25
N TYR A 92 7.23 9.69 -16.68
CA TYR A 92 7.63 9.81 -15.29
C TYR A 92 9.04 10.36 -15.14
N SER A 93 9.17 11.53 -14.49
CA SER A 93 10.47 12.18 -14.26
C SER A 93 11.32 11.43 -13.22
N LEU A 94 12.63 11.33 -13.47
CA LEU A 94 13.63 10.71 -12.59
C LEU A 94 13.64 11.31 -11.18
N GLU A 95 13.43 12.62 -11.09
CA GLU A 95 13.56 13.39 -9.85
C GLU A 95 12.54 12.98 -8.78
N ASN A 96 11.39 12.48 -9.23
CA ASN A 96 10.27 12.05 -8.36
C ASN A 96 10.16 10.52 -8.28
N CYS A 97 11.18 9.78 -8.74
CA CYS A 97 11.18 8.32 -8.72
C CYS A 97 11.51 7.78 -7.33
N PRO A 98 10.64 6.94 -6.74
CA PRO A 98 11.00 6.21 -5.52
C PRO A 98 12.24 5.36 -5.78
N ARG A 99 13.14 5.26 -4.78
CA ARG A 99 14.42 4.53 -4.94
C ARG A 99 14.25 3.08 -5.39
N SER A 100 13.15 2.44 -5.00
CA SER A 100 12.80 1.07 -5.37
C SER A 100 12.46 0.88 -6.85
N LEU A 101 12.06 1.95 -7.55
CA LEU A 101 11.64 1.93 -8.96
C LEU A 101 12.72 2.48 -9.92
N ILE A 102 13.85 2.96 -9.40
CA ILE A 102 14.99 3.47 -10.19
C ILE A 102 15.48 2.44 -11.23
N PRO A 103 15.63 1.13 -10.90
CA PRO A 103 16.07 0.15 -11.90
C PRO A 103 15.11 -0.02 -13.08
N LEU A 104 13.81 0.15 -12.86
CA LEU A 104 12.82 0.11 -13.95
C LEU A 104 12.94 1.35 -14.84
N HIS A 105 13.20 2.51 -14.23
CA HIS A 105 13.39 3.76 -14.95
C HIS A 105 14.63 3.72 -15.86
N SER A 106 15.78 3.26 -15.35
CA SER A 106 17.01 3.14 -16.15
C SER A 106 16.85 2.21 -17.35
N ILE A 107 16.08 1.12 -17.20
CA ILE A 107 15.76 0.20 -18.31
C ILE A 107 14.89 0.90 -19.36
N VAL A 108 13.88 1.67 -18.96
CA VAL A 108 13.02 2.40 -19.92
C VAL A 108 13.83 3.42 -20.69
N LEU A 109 14.67 4.21 -20.01
CA LEU A 109 15.56 5.18 -20.67
C LEU A 109 16.52 4.50 -21.66
N ALA A 110 17.12 3.37 -21.28
CA ALA A 110 18.03 2.63 -22.15
C ALA A 110 17.32 2.14 -23.43
N LYS A 111 16.09 1.63 -23.31
CA LYS A 111 15.28 1.21 -24.45
C LYS A 111 14.90 2.36 -25.38
N GLU A 112 14.58 3.53 -24.82
CA GLU A 112 14.25 4.71 -25.62
C GLU A 112 15.47 5.21 -26.40
N ILE A 113 16.64 5.28 -25.74
CA ILE A 113 17.91 5.62 -26.38
C ILE A 113 18.23 4.65 -27.52
N GLU A 114 18.00 3.35 -27.31
CA GLU A 114 18.24 2.33 -28.33
C GLU A 114 17.26 2.43 -29.51
N ARG A 115 16.00 2.80 -29.26
CA ARG A 115 15.01 3.10 -30.30
C ARG A 115 15.46 4.29 -31.16
N GLU A 116 15.86 5.40 -30.54
CA GLU A 116 16.34 6.59 -31.25
C GLU A 116 17.60 6.28 -32.07
N ARG A 117 18.54 5.54 -31.49
CA ARG A 117 19.74 5.05 -32.21
C ARG A 117 19.35 4.25 -33.44
N ASN A 118 18.42 3.31 -33.31
CA ASN A 118 17.96 2.47 -34.43
C ASN A 118 17.23 3.29 -35.51
N LEU A 119 16.48 4.33 -35.12
CA LEU A 119 15.81 5.23 -36.05
C LEU A 119 16.83 6.04 -36.88
N ILE A 120 17.86 6.58 -36.22
CA ILE A 120 18.98 7.28 -36.86
C ILE A 120 19.71 6.34 -37.84
N LEU A 121 20.01 5.11 -37.41
CA LEU A 121 20.68 4.10 -38.24
C LEU A 121 19.82 3.65 -39.44
N SER A 122 18.50 3.72 -39.33
CA SER A 122 17.56 3.42 -40.42
C SER A 122 17.44 4.55 -41.46
N GLY A 123 18.10 5.69 -41.25
CA GLY A 123 18.13 6.81 -42.21
C GLY A 123 16.86 7.65 -42.28
N ALA A 124 15.93 7.49 -41.32
CA ALA A 124 14.67 8.25 -41.27
C ALA A 124 14.77 9.57 -40.46
N GLY A 125 15.96 9.93 -39.97
CA GLY A 125 16.19 11.04 -39.04
C GLY A 125 16.80 12.31 -39.66
N ASP A 126 16.38 12.72 -40.85
CA ASP A 126 16.96 13.86 -41.58
C ASP A 126 16.49 15.25 -41.12
N SER A 127 16.03 15.38 -39.87
CA SER A 127 15.76 16.68 -39.25
C SER A 127 16.29 16.72 -37.83
N ILE A 128 17.49 17.28 -37.68
CA ILE A 128 18.02 17.72 -36.39
C ILE A 128 17.02 18.74 -35.81
N PRO A 129 16.47 18.53 -34.60
CA PRO A 129 15.59 19.51 -33.97
C PRO A 129 16.33 20.84 -33.83
N GLU A 130 15.70 21.94 -34.28
CA GLU A 130 16.28 23.28 -34.30
C GLU A 130 16.81 23.73 -32.92
N GLU A 131 16.23 23.20 -31.84
CA GLU A 131 16.62 23.46 -30.45
C GLU A 131 18.01 22.89 -30.04
N MET A 132 18.57 21.95 -30.80
CA MET A 132 19.90 21.37 -30.53
C MET A 132 21.02 21.98 -31.39
N THR A 133 20.69 22.92 -32.29
CA THR A 133 21.68 23.57 -33.16
C THR A 133 22.46 24.68 -32.47
N SER A 134 21.94 25.18 -31.34
CA SER A 134 22.59 26.20 -30.54
C SER A 134 23.48 25.58 -29.45
N SER A 135 24.80 25.62 -29.66
CA SER A 135 25.85 25.55 -28.61
C SER A 135 26.63 24.25 -28.45
N VAL A 136 27.18 23.67 -29.52
CA VAL A 136 28.34 22.74 -29.38
C VAL A 136 29.58 23.19 -30.16
N PHE A 137 29.46 24.08 -31.16
CA PHE A 137 30.62 24.56 -31.93
C PHE A 137 30.64 26.09 -32.06
N LEU A 138 30.86 26.80 -30.95
CA LEU A 138 31.43 28.15 -31.03
C LEU A 138 32.94 28.02 -31.20
N VAL A 139 33.38 27.74 -32.43
CA VAL A 139 34.78 27.91 -32.83
C VAL A 139 35.11 29.39 -32.68
N ASN A 140 36.08 29.69 -31.81
CA ASN A 140 36.59 31.04 -31.59
C ASN A 140 37.13 31.62 -32.92
N GLN A 141 36.35 32.45 -33.60
CA GLN A 141 36.74 33.14 -34.84
C GLN A 141 37.69 34.33 -34.58
N LYS A 142 38.18 34.55 -33.35
CA LYS A 142 38.90 35.76 -32.96
C LYS A 142 40.41 35.54 -32.78
N THR A 143 41.07 34.91 -33.74
CA THR A 143 42.54 35.00 -33.90
C THR A 143 42.99 34.73 -35.35
N ASN A 144 42.49 35.52 -36.30
CA ASN A 144 43.09 35.59 -37.65
C ASN A 144 42.93 36.99 -38.27
N VAL A 145 43.29 38.05 -37.52
CA VAL A 145 43.48 39.39 -38.10
C VAL A 145 44.64 40.09 -37.40
N ASN A 146 45.87 39.71 -37.79
CA ASN A 146 47.08 40.55 -37.93
C ASN A 146 48.32 39.65 -37.92
N ILE A 147 48.63 39.10 -39.10
CA ILE A 147 50.02 38.88 -39.50
C ILE A 147 50.15 39.54 -40.87
N LEU A 148 50.55 40.80 -40.87
CA LEU A 148 51.24 41.50 -41.95
C LEU A 148 52.37 42.30 -41.32
#